data_AF-A0AA45W607-F1
#
_entry.id   AF-A0AA45W607-F1
#
_cell.length_a   1.000
_cell.length_b   1.000
_cell.length_c   1.000
_cell.angle_alpha   90.00
_cell.angle_beta   90.00
_cell.angle_gamma   90.00
#
_symmetry.space_group_name_H-M   'P 1'
#
loop_
_entity.id
_entity.type
_entity.pdbx_description
1 polymer ?
#
loop_
_entity_poly.entity_id
_entity_poly.type
_entity_poly.pdbx_seq_one_letter_code
_entity_poly.pdbx_strand_id
1 'polypeptide(L)' 'MGRPRAAYTKTDIRRAVQGAREADPMAVVEVVLGEVTLRILPPETPLDECIDNDKLGLPKQW' A
#
# COMPACT_ATOMS: atom_id res chain seq x y z
N MET A 1 -23.12 -20.83 -22.83
CA MET A 1 -21.75 -21.21 -22.42
C MET A 1 -21.05 -19.96 -21.91
N GLY A 2 -20.86 -19.82 -20.60
CA GLY A 2 -20.21 -18.65 -20.00
C GLY A 2 -18.72 -18.63 -20.32
N ARG A 3 -18.18 -17.49 -20.76
CA ARG A 3 -16.75 -17.33 -21.01
C ARG A 3 -15.97 -17.71 -19.75
N PRO A 4 -14.86 -18.46 -19.85
CA PRO A 4 -14.00 -18.70 -18.70
C PRO A 4 -13.60 -17.33 -18.13
N ARG A 5 -13.89 -17.10 -16.84
CA ARG A 5 -13.36 -15.93 -16.11
C ARG A 5 -11.83 -15.99 -16.27
N ALA A 6 -11.24 -14.97 -16.86
CA ALA A 6 -9.80 -14.90 -17.06
C ALA A 6 -9.12 -15.13 -15.70
N ALA A 7 -8.40 -16.25 -15.58
CA ALA A 7 -7.65 -16.56 -14.38
C ALA A 7 -6.35 -15.77 -14.45
N TYR A 8 -6.29 -14.63 -13.77
CA TYR A 8 -5.06 -13.85 -13.67
C TYR A 8 -3.98 -14.69 -12.99
N THR A 9 -2.82 -14.79 -13.61
CA THR A 9 -1.68 -15.45 -12.97
C THR A 9 -1.08 -14.54 -11.90
N LYS A 10 -0.35 -15.12 -10.95
CA LYS A 10 0.41 -14.33 -9.96
C LYS A 10 1.36 -13.34 -10.65
N THR A 11 1.90 -13.70 -11.81
CA THR A 11 2.79 -12.85 -12.61
C THR A 11 2.07 -11.63 -13.16
N ASP A 12 0.83 -11.78 -13.63
CA ASP A 12 0.03 -10.67 -14.17
C ASP A 12 -0.30 -9.65 -13.09
N ILE A 13 -0.73 -10.13 -11.91
CA ILE A 13 -1.02 -9.29 -10.76
C ILE A 13 0.24 -8.54 -10.33
N ARG A 14 1.40 -9.22 -10.27
CA ARG A 14 2.67 -8.59 -9.91
C ARG A 14 3.07 -7.48 -10.89
N ARG A 15 2.92 -7.71 -12.19
CA ARG A 15 3.20 -6.71 -13.22
C ARG A 15 2.26 -5.50 -13.12
N ALA A 16 0.98 -5.74 -12.86
CA ALA A 16 0.00 -4.66 -12.69
C ALA A 16 0.31 -3.79 -11.47
N VAL A 17 0.61 -4.41 -10.32
CA VAL A 17 0.98 -3.70 -9.09
C VAL A 17 2.28 -2.91 -9.30
N GLN A 18 3.29 -3.52 -9.92
CA GLN A 18 4.56 -2.87 -10.18
C GLN A 18 4.39 -1.66 -11.12
N GLY A 19 3.69 -1.82 -12.26
CA GLY A 19 3.46 -0.72 -13.19
C GLY A 19 2.67 0.44 -12.57
N ALA A 20 1.67 0.14 -11.72
CA ALA A 20 0.94 1.17 -11.00
C ALA A 20 1.85 1.95 -10.03
N ARG A 21 2.77 1.25 -9.33
CA ARG A 21 3.72 1.85 -8.39
C ARG A 21 4.82 2.66 -9.06
N GLU A 22 5.27 2.24 -10.24
CA GLU A 22 6.25 2.98 -11.05
C GLU A 22 5.67 4.32 -11.55
N ALA A 23 4.38 4.35 -11.87
CA ALA A 23 3.68 5.57 -12.28
C ALA A 23 3.30 6.47 -11.08
N ASP A 24 2.84 5.87 -9.98
CA ASP A 24 2.52 6.56 -8.73
C ASP A 24 2.89 5.67 -7.52
N PRO A 25 3.96 6.01 -6.77
CA PRO A 25 4.38 5.25 -5.59
C PRO A 25 3.28 5.09 -4.52
N MET A 26 2.31 6.01 -4.47
CA MET A 26 1.22 6.03 -3.49
C MET A 26 -0.09 5.40 -4.01
N ALA A 27 -0.11 4.87 -5.24
CA ALA A 27 -1.30 4.29 -5.85
C ALA A 27 -1.95 3.21 -4.98
N VAL A 28 -3.28 3.21 -4.85
CA VAL A 28 -3.99 2.08 -4.22
C VAL A 28 -4.43 1.14 -5.33
N VAL A 29 -4.02 -0.12 -5.26
CA VAL A 29 -4.37 -1.11 -6.30
C VAL A 29 -5.50 -1.99 -5.80
N GLU A 30 -6.63 -2.01 -6.50
CA GLU A 30 -7.78 -2.86 -6.20
C GLU A 30 -7.87 -4.02 -7.19
N VAL A 31 -7.91 -5.24 -6.67
CA VAL A 31 -8.03 -6.47 -7.45
C VAL A 31 -9.39 -7.10 -7.16
N VAL A 32 -10.29 -7.07 -8.15
CA VAL A 32 -11.65 -7.62 -8.05
C VAL A 32 -11.66 -9.07 -8.55
N LEU A 33 -11.86 -10.02 -7.62
CA LEU A 33 -11.91 -11.45 -7.84
C LEU A 33 -13.36 -11.97 -7.65
N GLY A 34 -14.24 -11.62 -8.59
CA GLY A 34 -15.65 -12.00 -8.52
C GLY A 34 -16.37 -11.29 -7.38
N GLU A 35 -16.66 -12.00 -6.29
CA GLU A 35 -17.34 -11.46 -5.10
C GLU A 35 -16.35 -10.87 -4.07
N VAL A 36 -15.06 -11.13 -4.22
CA VAL A 36 -14.01 -10.66 -3.30
C VAL A 36 -13.26 -9.50 -3.95
N THR A 37 -13.03 -8.43 -3.20
CA THR A 37 -12.14 -7.34 -3.61
C THR A 37 -10.95 -7.29 -2.67
N LEU A 38 -9.74 -7.36 -3.22
CA LEU A 38 -8.49 -7.18 -2.49
C LEU A 38 -7.95 -5.78 -2.73
N ARG A 39 -7.59 -5.07 -1.66
CA ARG A 39 -7.01 -3.72 -1.73
C ARG A 39 -5.56 -3.77 -1.29
N ILE A 40 -4.65 -3.35 -2.17
CA ILE A 40 -3.21 -3.31 -1.94
C ILE A 40 -2.86 -1.85 -1.67
N LEU A 41 -2.59 -1.55 -0.41
CA LEU A 41 -2.20 -0.22 0.05
C LEU A 41 -0.74 0.09 -0.33
N PRO A 42 -0.38 1.37 -0.47
CA PRO A 42 1.02 1.78 -0.53
C PRO A 42 1.82 1.27 0.66
N PRO A 43 3.13 1.02 0.47
CA PRO A 43 4.00 0.85 1.62
C PRO A 43 3.85 2.10 2.49
N GLU A 44 3.55 1.91 3.77
CA GLU A 44 3.58 3.01 4.73
C GLU A 44 4.99 3.57 4.67
N THR A 45 5.11 4.83 4.25
CA THR A 45 6.38 5.55 4.40
C THR A 45 6.70 5.44 5.89
N PRO A 46 7.87 4.93 6.30
CA PRO A 46 8.27 5.11 7.68
C PRO A 46 8.23 6.61 7.91
N LEU A 47 7.25 7.06 8.69
CA LEU A 47 7.30 8.40 9.26
C LEU A 47 8.56 8.33 10.11
N ASP A 48 9.65 8.93 9.63
CA ASP A 48 10.79 9.22 10.47
C ASP A 48 10.21 9.89 11.72
N GLU A 49 10.24 9.20 12.85
CA GLU A 49 9.90 9.74 14.15
C GLU A 49 10.95 10.78 14.51
N CYS A 50 11.00 11.89 13.78
CA CYS A 50 11.58 13.14 14.25
C CYS A 50 10.59 13.79 15.21
N ILE A 51 10.26 13.09 16.30
CA ILE A 51 9.79 13.77 17.50
C ILE A 51 11.05 14.33 18.15
N ASP A 52 11.39 15.55 17.77
CA ASP A 52 12.28 16.44 18.52
C ASP A 52 11.78 16.48 19.97
N ASN A 53 12.38 15.65 20.83
CA ASN A 53 12.08 15.60 22.27
C ASN A 53 12.58 16.86 23.01
N ASP A 54 13.11 17.86 22.29
CA ASP A 54 13.75 19.04 22.86
C ASP A 54 12.83 20.29 22.98
N LYS A 55 11.54 20.18 22.66
CA LYS A 55 10.59 21.31 22.76
C LYS A 55 9.41 21.12 23.70
N LEU A 56 9.37 20.05 24.47
CA LEU A 56 8.49 19.96 25.63
C LEU A 56 9.33 20.31 26.85
N GLY A 57 9.24 21.57 27.30
CA GLY A 57 9.83 22.05 28.54
C GLY A 57 9.27 21.35 29.77
N LEU A 58 9.51 20.05 29.89
CA LEU A 58 9.18 19.25 31.06
C LEU A 58 10.18 19.64 32.15
N PRO A 59 9.70 20.20 33.27
CA PRO A 59 10.59 20.62 34.35
C PRO A 59 11.31 19.40 34.91
N LYS A 60 12.63 19.54 35.06
CA LYS A 60 13.54 18.60 35.71
C LYS A 60 12.96 18.20 37.07
N GLN A 61 12.47 16.97 37.20
CA GLN A 61 12.09 16.42 38.51
C GLN A 61 13.39 16.22 39.31
N TRP A 62 13.42 16.78 40.53
CA TRP A 62 14.53 16.72 41.47
C TRP A 62 14.75 15.31 42.02
#